data_AF-A0A7D7PAY8-F1
#
_entry.id   AF-A0A7D7PAY8-F1
#
_cell.length_a   1.000
_cell.length_b   1.000
_cell.length_c   1.000
_cell.angle_alpha   90.00
_cell.angle_beta   90.00
_cell.angle_gamma   90.00
#
_symmetry.space_group_name_H-M   'P 1'
#
loop_
_entity.id
_entity.type
_entity.pdbx_description
1 polymer ?
#
loop_
_entity_poly.entity_id
_entity_poly.type
_entity_poly.pdbx_seq_one_letter_code
_entity_poly.pdbx_strand_id
1 'polypeptide(L)'
;MKEGNSDYREKTLGVDIKSKILIPGCVSESVFDLLIELSSIHSKKIINALHDYLVLGVDRKTACGRYGASISYFSIALGRVFHTNQIVSQLIYHYQS
;
A
#
# COMPACT_ATOMS: atom_id res chain seq x y z
N MET A 1 18.39 30.94 -38.67
CA MET A 1 16.99 31.37 -38.87
C MET A 1 16.23 30.11 -39.26
N LYS A 2 15.31 29.52 -38.51
CA LYS A 2 14.32 29.95 -37.51
C LYS A 2 14.14 28.79 -36.50
N GLU A 3 14.20 29.05 -35.19
CA GLU A 3 13.09 28.91 -34.20
C GLU A 3 12.69 27.44 -33.94
N GLY A 4 12.92 26.83 -32.77
CA GLY A 4 12.27 27.09 -31.48
C GLY A 4 11.49 25.83 -31.06
N ASN A 5 12.01 25.01 -30.14
CA ASN A 5 11.55 24.87 -28.75
C ASN A 5 10.19 24.15 -28.56
N SER A 6 10.20 22.96 -27.95
CA SER A 6 9.29 22.60 -26.83
C SER A 6 9.25 21.12 -26.41
N ASP A 7 9.96 20.18 -27.04
CA ASP A 7 9.80 18.75 -26.71
C ASP A 7 10.55 18.27 -25.43
N TYR A 8 11.34 19.15 -24.80
CA TYR A 8 12.13 18.80 -23.61
C TYR A 8 11.38 18.99 -22.28
N ARG A 9 10.03 19.09 -22.29
CA ARG A 9 9.21 19.34 -21.08
C ARG A 9 8.08 18.33 -20.83
N GLU A 10 8.20 17.09 -21.30
CA GLU A 10 7.26 16.01 -20.95
C GLU A 10 7.91 14.77 -20.32
N LYS A 11 9.05 14.95 -19.63
CA LYS A 11 9.73 13.88 -18.89
C LYS A 11 9.79 14.11 -17.39
N THR A 12 8.65 14.46 -16.78
CA THR A 12 8.52 14.59 -15.32
C THR A 12 7.13 14.25 -14.77
N LEU A 13 6.47 13.22 -15.30
CA LEU A 13 5.22 12.67 -14.73
C LEU A 13 5.19 11.14 -14.63
N GLY A 14 6.35 10.49 -14.75
CA GLY A 14 6.48 9.02 -14.81
C GLY A 14 7.08 8.36 -13.57
N VAL A 15 7.03 8.98 -12.38
CA VAL A 15 7.32 8.24 -11.14
C VAL A 15 6.09 7.41 -10.81
N ASP A 16 6.14 6.18 -11.30
CA ASP A 16 5.14 5.13 -11.33
C ASP A 16 4.06 5.22 -10.23
N ILE A 17 2.85 5.65 -10.59
CA ILE A 17 1.67 5.62 -9.70
C ILE A 17 1.39 4.19 -9.21
N LYS A 18 1.91 3.16 -9.90
CA LYS A 18 1.82 1.76 -9.46
C LYS A 18 2.52 1.49 -8.13
N SER A 19 3.51 2.29 -7.73
CA SER A 19 4.25 2.13 -6.45
C SER A 19 3.47 2.59 -5.21
N LYS A 20 2.25 3.12 -5.37
CA LYS A 20 1.48 3.75 -4.27
C LYS A 20 0.24 2.96 -3.85
N ILE A 21 -0.18 1.97 -4.63
CA ILE A 21 -1.45 1.26 -4.44
C ILE A 21 -1.17 -0.17 -4.00
N LEU A 22 -1.66 -0.55 -2.83
CA LEU A 22 -1.66 -1.96 -2.41
C LEU A 22 -2.80 -2.67 -3.13
N ILE A 23 -2.46 -3.64 -3.97
CA ILE A 23 -3.43 -4.45 -4.69
C ILE A 23 -3.72 -5.70 -3.84
N PRO A 24 -4.98 -5.96 -3.46
CA PRO A 24 -5.35 -7.17 -2.73
C PRO A 24 -4.91 -8.44 -3.47
N GLY A 25 -4.29 -9.38 -2.77
CA GLY A 25 -3.75 -10.61 -3.34
C GLY A 25 -2.43 -10.47 -4.09
N CYS A 26 -1.79 -9.29 -4.04
CA CYS A 26 -0.51 -9.04 -4.70
C CYS A 26 0.58 -8.52 -3.75
N VAL A 27 0.29 -8.39 -2.45
CA VAL A 27 1.28 -8.00 -1.45
C VAL A 27 2.03 -9.26 -0.98
N SER A 28 3.37 -9.26 -1.03
CA SER A 28 4.16 -10.39 -0.53
C SER A 28 4.13 -10.44 1.00
N GLU A 29 4.33 -11.64 1.57
CA GLU A 29 4.42 -11.86 3.03
C GLU A 29 5.41 -10.89 3.69
N SER A 30 6.62 -10.78 3.14
CA SER A 30 7.67 -9.93 3.68
C SER A 30 7.30 -8.44 3.68
N VAL A 31 6.64 -7.95 2.62
CA VAL A 31 6.19 -6.56 2.55
C VAL A 31 5.04 -6.32 3.52
N PHE A 32 4.12 -7.29 3.62
CA PHE A 32 3.01 -7.21 4.57
C PHE A 32 3.50 -7.10 6.02
N ASP A 33 4.42 -7.96 6.45
CA ASP A 33 4.96 -7.96 7.81
C ASP A 33 5.61 -6.62 8.17
N LEU A 34 6.45 -6.08 7.28
CA LEU A 34 7.08 -4.77 7.47
C LEU A 34 6.05 -3.64 7.56
N LEU A 35 5.04 -3.65 6.70
CA LEU A 35 3.98 -2.62 6.75
C LEU A 35 3.17 -2.71 8.05
N ILE A 36 2.85 -3.92 8.54
CA ILE A 36 2.14 -4.10 9.81
C ILE A 36 2.96 -3.57 10.99
N GLU A 37 4.26 -3.88 11.02
CA GLU A 37 5.19 -3.39 12.04
C GLU A 37 5.24 -1.86 12.04
N LEU A 38 5.43 -1.25 10.88
CA LEU A 38 5.52 0.21 10.71
C LEU A 38 4.19 0.94 10.95
N SER A 39 3.05 0.28 10.72
CA SER A 39 1.73 0.87 10.91
C SER A 39 1.26 0.88 12.36
N SER A 40 1.98 0.28 13.32
CA SER A 40 1.57 0.13 14.74
C SER A 40 0.18 -0.50 14.93
N ILE A 41 -0.10 -1.58 14.18
CA ILE A 41 -1.34 -2.36 14.29
C ILE A 41 -1.04 -3.60 15.14
N HIS A 42 -1.71 -3.74 16.29
CA HIS A 42 -1.42 -4.83 17.24
C HIS A 42 -2.55 -5.85 17.41
N SER A 43 -3.75 -5.56 16.89
CA SER A 43 -4.88 -6.48 17.00
C SER A 43 -4.68 -7.70 16.10
N LYS A 44 -4.43 -8.87 16.70
CA LYS A 44 -4.19 -10.11 15.95
C LYS A 44 -5.31 -10.46 14.97
N LYS A 45 -6.58 -10.24 15.35
CA LYS A 45 -7.74 -10.46 14.49
C LYS A 45 -7.72 -9.57 13.25
N ILE A 46 -7.29 -8.31 13.41
CA ILE A 46 -7.17 -7.36 12.30
C ILE A 46 -5.98 -7.69 11.41
N ILE A 47 -4.83 -8.03 12.02
CA ILE A 47 -3.62 -8.43 11.28
C ILE A 47 -3.94 -9.64 10.40
N ASN A 48 -4.56 -10.68 10.96
CA ASN A 48 -4.93 -11.87 10.19
C ASN A 48 -5.95 -11.55 9.08
N ALA A 49 -6.95 -10.68 9.34
CA ALA A 49 -7.89 -10.28 8.30
C ALA A 49 -7.22 -9.46 7.18
N LEU A 50 -6.29 -8.57 7.52
CA LEU A 50 -5.51 -7.80 6.55
C LEU A 50 -4.59 -8.71 5.73
N HIS A 51 -4.02 -9.75 6.33
CA HIS A 51 -3.22 -10.76 5.66
C HIS A 51 -4.05 -11.51 4.60
N ASP A 52 -5.18 -12.10 5.02
CA ASP A 52 -6.12 -12.76 4.12
C ASP A 52 -6.50 -11.85 2.92
N TYR A 53 -6.72 -10.57 3.17
CA TYR A 53 -7.11 -9.61 2.13
C TYR A 53 -5.95 -9.18 1.22
N LEU A 54 -4.82 -8.74 1.79
CA LEU A 54 -3.71 -8.14 1.04
C LEU A 54 -2.79 -9.18 0.41
N VAL A 55 -2.55 -10.30 1.08
CA VAL A 55 -1.62 -11.35 0.65
C VAL A 55 -2.37 -12.45 -0.10
N LEU A 56 -3.47 -12.96 0.48
CA LEU A 56 -4.20 -14.10 -0.11
C LEU A 56 -5.31 -13.67 -1.08
N GLY A 57 -5.66 -12.39 -1.15
CA GLY A 57 -6.69 -11.86 -2.06
C GLY A 57 -8.13 -12.25 -1.67
N VAL A 58 -8.34 -12.69 -0.43
CA VAL A 58 -9.68 -12.98 0.10
C VAL A 58 -10.48 -11.70 0.21
N ASP A 59 -11.77 -11.72 -0.15
CA ASP A 59 -12.59 -10.53 -0.02
C ASP A 59 -12.73 -10.06 1.44
N ARG A 60 -12.94 -8.76 1.62
CA ARG A 60 -12.99 -8.10 2.93
C ARG A 60 -13.98 -8.75 3.89
N LYS A 61 -15.18 -9.11 3.42
CA LYS A 61 -16.26 -9.62 4.26
C LYS A 61 -15.90 -11.00 4.80
N THR A 62 -15.38 -11.86 3.93
CA THR A 62 -14.91 -13.20 4.30
C THR A 62 -13.72 -13.14 5.25
N ALA A 63 -12.70 -12.33 4.93
CA ALA A 63 -11.51 -12.19 5.77
C ALA A 63 -11.85 -11.69 7.18
N CYS A 64 -12.70 -10.65 7.30
CA CYS A 64 -13.13 -10.16 8.60
C CYS A 64 -13.98 -11.18 9.37
N GLY A 65 -14.86 -11.89 8.66
CA GLY A 65 -15.72 -12.93 9.25
C GLY A 65 -14.93 -14.07 9.89
N ARG A 66 -13.87 -14.56 9.22
CA ARG A 66 -13.02 -15.67 9.70
C ARG A 66 -12.41 -15.41 11.08
N TYR A 67 -12.01 -14.17 11.35
CA TYR A 67 -11.30 -13.81 12.59
C TYR A 67 -12.17 -13.03 13.58
N GLY A 68 -13.45 -12.79 13.27
CA GLY A 68 -14.33 -11.94 14.06
C GLY A 68 -13.81 -10.50 14.14
N ALA A 69 -13.19 -10.01 13.07
CA ALA A 69 -12.73 -8.64 12.97
C ALA A 69 -13.90 -7.70 12.61
N SER A 70 -13.94 -6.52 13.24
CA SER A 70 -14.90 -5.49 12.86
C SER A 70 -14.54 -4.93 11.48
N ILE A 71 -15.51 -4.84 10.56
CA ILE A 71 -15.34 -4.26 9.22
C ILE A 71 -14.88 -2.80 9.31
N SER A 72 -15.41 -2.05 10.27
CA SER A 72 -15.02 -0.65 10.49
C SER A 72 -13.58 -0.56 10.98
N TYR A 73 -13.19 -1.39 11.94
CA TYR A 73 -11.81 -1.39 12.43
C TYR A 73 -10.83 -1.88 11.35
N PHE A 74 -11.21 -2.90 10.58
CA PHE A 74 -10.45 -3.36 9.42
C PHE A 74 -10.21 -2.21 8.43
N SER A 75 -11.24 -1.40 8.14
CA SER A 75 -11.14 -0.31 7.16
C SER A 75 -10.20 0.80 7.66
N ILE A 76 -10.26 1.13 8.96
CA ILE A 76 -9.33 2.08 9.59
C ILE A 76 -7.90 1.54 9.54
N ALA A 77 -7.70 0.26 9.90
CA ALA A 77 -6.39 -0.37 9.88
C ALA A 77 -5.81 -0.47 8.47
N LEU A 78 -6.62 -0.83 7.48
CA LEU A 78 -6.23 -0.84 6.07
C LEU A 78 -5.79 0.57 5.62
N GLY A 79 -6.52 1.62 6.00
CA GLY A 79 -6.12 3.00 5.73
C GLY A 79 -4.75 3.36 6.30
N ARG A 80 -4.42 2.88 7.51
CA ARG A 80 -3.09 3.06 8.12
C ARG A 80 -2.00 2.35 7.33
N VAL A 81 -2.24 1.10 6.91
CA VAL A 81 -1.30 0.33 6.07
C VAL A 81 -1.03 1.05 4.74
N PHE A 82 -2.07 1.56 4.09
CA PHE A 82 -1.92 2.36 2.86
C PHE A 82 -1.10 3.63 3.09
N HIS A 83 -1.38 4.36 4.18
CA HIS A 83 -0.63 5.57 4.52
C HIS A 83 0.85 5.26 4.81
N THR A 84 1.14 4.20 5.56
CA THR A 84 2.51 3.74 5.80
C THR A 84 3.21 3.39 4.48
N ASN A 85 2.55 2.67 3.57
CA ASN A 85 3.11 2.37 2.25
C ASN A 85 3.45 3.66 1.47
N GLN A 86 2.58 4.67 1.51
CA GLN A 86 2.84 5.96 0.85
C GLN A 86 4.06 6.69 1.44
N ILE A 87 4.28 6.63 2.75
CA ILE A 87 5.46 7.21 3.40
C ILE A 87 6.71 6.43 2.99
N VAL A 88 6.67 5.10 3.03
CA VAL A 88 7.79 4.25 2.61
C VAL A 88 8.18 4.51 1.16
N SER A 89 7.20 4.62 0.23
CA SER A 89 7.48 4.95 -1.16
C SER A 89 8.14 6.33 -1.34
N GLN A 90 7.78 7.32 -0.51
CA GLN A 90 8.45 8.62 -0.51
C GLN A 90 9.88 8.52 0.01
N LEU A 91 10.11 7.74 1.08
CA LEU A 91 11.45 7.53 1.62
C LEU A 91 12.36 6.85 0.60
N ILE A 92 11.89 5.80 -0.08
CA ILE A 92 12.65 5.10 -1.12
C ILE A 92 13.12 6.08 -2.21
N TYR A 93 12.24 6.98 -2.66
CA TYR A 93 12.58 8.01 -3.63
C TYR A 93 13.75 8.91 -3.17
N HIS A 94 13.79 9.27 -1.89
CA HIS A 94 14.85 10.09 -1.31
C HIS A 94 16.18 9.36 -1.11
N TYR A 95 16.17 8.05 -0.88
CA TYR A 95 17.40 7.24 -0.73
C TYR A 95 17.98 6.72 -2.05
N GLN A 96 17.22 6.80 -3.14
CA GLN A 96 17.66 6.45 -4.49
C GLN A 96 18.22 7.65 -5.29
N SER A 97 18.11 8.86 -4.73
CA SER A 97 18.71 10.10 -5.27
C SER A 97 20.08 10.36 -4.63
#